data_AF-A0A818P2B9-F1
#
_entry.id   AF-A0A818P2B9-F1
#
_cell.length_a   1.000
_cell.length_b   1.000
_cell.length_c   1.000
_cell.angle_alpha   90.00
_cell.angle_beta   90.00
_cell.angle_gamma   90.00
#
_symmetry.space_group_name_H-M   'P 1'
#
loop_
_entity.id
_entity.type
_entity.pdbx_description
1 polymer ?
#
loop_
_entity_poly.entity_id
_entity_poly.type
_entity_poly.pdbx_seq_one_letter_code
_entity_poly.pdbx_strand_id
1 'polypeptide(L)'
;MNYFSLSSYRPTKEYDTYILPLIRQMKHLEELMLSINVYGRSTLIDGIHLENEMLIYLPKLQIFRLDLIYFHYHVIKMIYRVYPFTYEFFLRIARAFPLITELTVLNNRVYNNTDENTNQIKSIVEFHHLTFLTIHFQQDIYVEQFLVNTNTYIPNLINLTISYDNLATVTNNFTRHSTRHNCSKVEILKFTTCPITVHPKEFYLHFPCLELIR
;
A
#
# COMPACT_ATOMS: atom_id res chain seq x y z
N MET A 1 18.97 -3.01 -19.94
CA MET A 1 17.75 -3.78 -19.64
C MET A 1 16.97 -2.94 -18.66
N ASN A 2 15.85 -2.38 -19.10
CA ASN A 2 15.09 -1.40 -18.32
C ASN A 2 13.97 -2.06 -17.52
N TYR A 3 13.57 -3.28 -17.89
CA TYR A 3 12.55 -4.07 -17.22
C TYR A 3 13.10 -5.45 -16.83
N PHE A 4 12.80 -5.92 -15.63
CA PHE A 4 13.11 -7.27 -15.17
C PHE A 4 11.95 -7.81 -14.34
N SER A 5 11.57 -9.05 -14.61
CA SER A 5 10.62 -9.77 -13.77
C SER A 5 11.14 -11.14 -13.37
N LEU A 6 10.98 -11.46 -12.09
CA LEU A 6 11.24 -12.76 -11.54
C LEU A 6 10.02 -13.23 -10.76
N SER A 7 9.45 -14.35 -11.18
CA SER A 7 8.34 -15.00 -10.49
C SER A 7 8.73 -16.41 -10.06
N SER A 8 8.74 -16.69 -8.76
CA SER A 8 8.94 -18.03 -8.20
C SER A 8 7.79 -18.41 -7.29
N TYR A 9 7.00 -19.38 -7.75
CA TYR A 9 5.87 -19.93 -7.01
C TYR A 9 6.29 -20.99 -5.99
N ARG A 10 7.49 -21.57 -6.16
CA ARG A 10 8.06 -22.48 -5.17
C ARG A 10 8.64 -21.66 -4.02
N PRO A 11 8.35 -22.05 -2.75
CA PRO A 11 9.06 -21.50 -1.62
C PRO A 11 10.56 -21.57 -1.85
N THR A 12 11.28 -20.48 -1.61
CA THR A 12 12.73 -20.39 -1.73
C THR A 12 13.37 -19.85 -0.46
N LYS A 13 14.47 -20.49 -0.02
CA LYS A 13 15.38 -19.97 1.02
C LYS A 13 16.49 -19.10 0.43
N GLU A 14 16.53 -19.02 -0.90
CA GLU A 14 17.64 -18.53 -1.71
C GLU A 14 17.54 -17.06 -2.07
N TYR A 15 16.56 -16.34 -1.49
CA TYR A 15 16.36 -14.92 -1.73
C TYR A 15 17.64 -14.11 -1.47
N ASP A 16 18.29 -14.33 -0.33
CA ASP A 16 19.53 -13.59 0.00
C ASP A 16 20.72 -14.03 -0.83
N THR A 17 20.77 -15.31 -1.16
CA THR A 17 21.96 -15.91 -1.78
C THR A 17 22.01 -15.68 -3.29
N TYR A 18 20.85 -15.66 -3.96
CA TYR A 18 20.80 -15.64 -5.42
C TYR A 18 19.95 -14.50 -5.98
N ILE A 19 18.81 -14.19 -5.36
CA ILE A 19 17.89 -13.18 -5.90
C ILE A 19 18.43 -11.77 -5.65
N LEU A 20 18.80 -11.45 -4.41
CA LEU A 20 19.33 -10.13 -4.07
C LEU A 20 20.60 -9.78 -4.86
N PRO A 21 21.65 -10.63 -4.90
CA PRO A 21 22.86 -10.32 -5.65
C PRO A 21 22.60 -10.07 -7.14
N LEU A 22 21.70 -10.84 -7.74
CA LEU A 22 21.30 -10.67 -9.14
C LEU A 22 20.64 -9.30 -9.34
N ILE A 23 19.68 -8.92 -8.50
CA ILE A 23 18.98 -7.64 -8.61
C ILE A 23 19.96 -6.47 -8.42
N ARG A 24 20.90 -6.56 -7.47
CA ARG A 24 21.90 -5.51 -7.22
C ARG A 24 22.81 -5.21 -8.41
N GLN A 25 22.97 -6.16 -9.33
CA GLN A 25 23.76 -5.96 -10.54
C GLN A 25 23.00 -5.16 -11.62
N MET A 26 21.67 -5.02 -11.49
CA MET A 26 20.81 -4.37 -12.48
C MET A 26 20.65 -2.86 -12.25
N LYS A 27 21.77 -2.12 -12.14
CA LYS A 27 21.77 -0.68 -11.77
C LYS A 27 21.03 0.27 -12.73
N HIS A 28 20.71 -0.19 -13.94
CA HIS A 28 20.01 0.58 -14.96
C HIS A 28 18.52 0.23 -15.05
N LEU A 29 18.02 -0.60 -14.13
CA LEU A 29 16.64 -1.06 -14.14
C LEU A 29 15.69 0.10 -13.81
N GLU A 30 14.68 0.28 -14.64
CA GLU A 30 13.61 1.28 -14.49
C GLU A 30 12.32 0.62 -13.98
N GLU A 31 12.14 -0.68 -14.26
CA GLU A 31 10.99 -1.46 -13.84
C GLU A 31 11.42 -2.83 -13.29
N LEU A 32 10.97 -3.16 -12.08
CA LEU A 32 11.24 -4.43 -11.41
C LEU A 32 9.94 -5.05 -10.95
N MET A 33 9.66 -6.29 -11.37
CA MET A 33 8.55 -7.09 -10.85
C MET A 33 9.07 -8.37 -10.20
N LEU A 34 9.11 -8.38 -8.87
CA LEU A 34 9.55 -9.52 -8.07
C LEU A 34 8.35 -10.18 -7.38
N SER A 35 8.02 -11.40 -7.78
CA SER A 35 6.96 -12.21 -7.16
C SER A 35 7.53 -13.52 -6.64
N ILE A 36 7.82 -13.60 -5.34
CA ILE A 36 8.56 -14.72 -4.79
C ILE A 36 7.96 -15.20 -3.48
N ASN A 37 7.99 -16.51 -3.29
CA ASN A 37 7.61 -17.15 -2.05
C ASN A 37 8.86 -17.38 -1.20
N VAL A 38 9.10 -16.53 -0.19
CA VAL A 38 10.30 -16.63 0.65
C VAL A 38 9.94 -17.37 1.95
N TYR A 39 10.73 -18.38 2.32
CA TYR A 39 10.56 -19.10 3.58
C TYR A 39 11.91 -19.39 4.24
N GLY A 40 11.91 -19.61 5.56
CA GLY A 40 13.11 -20.02 6.29
C GLY A 40 14.19 -18.94 6.45
N ARG A 41 13.87 -17.65 6.22
CA ARG A 41 14.74 -16.53 6.64
C ARG A 41 14.53 -16.23 8.12
N SER A 42 15.63 -15.94 8.82
CA SER A 42 15.62 -15.50 10.22
C SER A 42 15.21 -14.03 10.36
N THR A 43 15.45 -13.24 9.32
CA THR A 43 15.07 -11.84 9.23
C THR A 43 14.01 -11.63 8.16
N LEU A 44 13.31 -10.54 8.34
CA LEU A 44 12.14 -10.17 7.58
C LEU A 44 12.51 -9.27 6.41
N ILE A 45 11.80 -9.41 5.30
CA ILE A 45 11.82 -8.41 4.23
C ILE A 45 10.82 -7.30 4.58
N ASP A 46 11.23 -6.34 5.39
CA ASP A 46 10.50 -5.08 5.61
C ASP A 46 11.01 -3.96 4.69
N GLY A 47 10.48 -2.75 4.89
CA GLY A 47 10.97 -1.56 4.21
C GLY A 47 12.46 -1.28 4.47
N ILE A 48 13.02 -1.60 5.65
CA ILE A 48 14.46 -1.38 5.93
C ILE A 48 15.29 -2.32 5.05
N HIS A 49 14.92 -3.59 5.04
CA HIS A 49 15.57 -4.59 4.24
C HIS A 49 15.44 -4.26 2.75
N LEU A 50 14.25 -3.89 2.26
CA LEU A 50 14.07 -3.50 0.87
C LEU A 50 14.94 -2.28 0.52
N GLU A 51 14.90 -1.24 1.34
CA GLU A 51 15.70 -0.02 1.16
C GLU A 51 17.20 -0.37 1.09
N ASN A 52 17.74 -0.92 2.18
CA ASN A 52 19.17 -1.13 2.36
C ASN A 52 19.74 -2.24 1.49
N GLU A 53 18.97 -3.30 1.24
CA GLU A 53 19.50 -4.50 0.60
C GLU A 53 19.16 -4.57 -0.89
N MET A 54 18.23 -3.75 -1.40
CA MET A 54 17.80 -3.82 -2.79
C MET A 54 17.69 -2.45 -3.45
N LEU A 55 16.92 -1.52 -2.89
CA LEU A 55 16.55 -0.29 -3.57
C LEU A 55 17.71 0.70 -3.69
N ILE A 56 18.61 0.76 -2.70
CA ILE A 56 19.83 1.59 -2.82
C ILE A 56 20.69 1.24 -4.04
N TYR A 57 20.54 0.03 -4.58
CA TYR A 57 21.30 -0.45 -5.74
C TYR A 57 20.56 -0.21 -7.07
N LEU A 58 19.33 0.29 -7.05
CA LEU A 58 18.47 0.50 -8.22
C LEU A 58 18.05 1.98 -8.35
N PRO A 59 19.00 2.91 -8.55
CA PRO A 59 18.72 4.35 -8.49
C PRO A 59 17.84 4.88 -9.62
N LYS A 60 17.61 4.08 -10.67
CA LYS A 60 16.75 4.44 -11.81
C LYS A 60 15.35 3.82 -11.73
N LEU A 61 15.05 3.07 -10.68
CA LEU A 61 13.81 2.32 -10.57
C LEU A 61 12.62 3.26 -10.40
N GLN A 62 11.70 3.21 -11.36
CA GLN A 62 10.47 4.00 -11.39
C GLN A 62 9.27 3.15 -11.00
N ILE A 63 9.24 1.89 -11.47
CA ILE A 63 8.15 0.95 -11.18
C ILE A 63 8.72 -0.23 -10.40
N PHE A 64 8.22 -0.45 -9.20
CA PHE A 64 8.61 -1.59 -8.39
C PHE A 64 7.39 -2.37 -7.95
N ARG A 65 7.22 -3.58 -8.48
CA ARG A 65 6.16 -4.51 -8.11
C ARG A 65 6.74 -5.62 -7.24
N LEU A 66 6.34 -5.67 -5.98
CA LEU A 66 6.82 -6.66 -5.03
C LEU A 66 5.67 -7.50 -4.49
N ASP A 67 5.62 -8.75 -4.89
CA ASP A 67 4.70 -9.75 -4.37
C ASP A 67 5.49 -10.74 -3.51
N LEU A 68 5.60 -10.43 -2.22
CA LEU A 68 6.14 -11.37 -1.25
C LEU A 68 5.02 -12.29 -0.78
N ILE A 69 5.04 -13.50 -1.33
CA ILE A 69 4.03 -14.49 -1.05
C ILE A 69 4.48 -15.31 0.15
N TYR A 70 4.19 -14.83 1.36
CA TYR A 70 4.06 -15.70 2.53
C TYR A 70 2.67 -16.35 2.47
N PHE A 71 2.49 -17.31 1.57
CA PHE A 71 1.20 -17.91 1.18
C PHE A 71 0.13 -16.93 0.62
N HIS A 72 -0.08 -17.08 -0.70
CA HIS A 72 -1.18 -16.75 -1.64
C HIS A 72 -1.57 -15.30 -2.10
N TYR A 73 -1.39 -15.10 -3.43
CA TYR A 73 -1.85 -14.11 -4.45
C TYR A 73 -1.10 -12.75 -4.60
N HIS A 74 -1.17 -12.10 -5.78
CA HIS A 74 -0.30 -11.05 -6.43
C HIS A 74 -0.80 -9.56 -6.39
N VAL A 75 0.05 -8.54 -6.72
CA VAL A 75 -0.09 -7.02 -6.82
C VAL A 75 0.60 -6.24 -5.69
N ILE A 76 1.73 -5.46 -5.85
CA ILE A 76 2.63 -4.97 -4.73
C ILE A 76 2.06 -5.40 -3.40
N LYS A 77 2.14 -6.71 -3.25
CA LYS A 77 1.24 -7.41 -2.37
C LYS A 77 2.05 -7.47 -1.13
N MET A 78 2.03 -6.38 -0.37
CA MET A 78 2.64 -6.39 0.95
C MET A 78 1.73 -7.25 1.83
N ILE A 79 1.81 -8.58 1.66
CA ILE A 79 1.20 -9.58 2.52
C ILE A 79 2.14 -9.75 3.69
N TYR A 80 1.88 -8.97 4.72
CA TYR A 80 2.63 -9.10 5.94
C TYR A 80 1.79 -9.83 6.97
N ARG A 81 2.20 -11.06 7.30
CA ARG A 81 1.40 -11.97 8.15
C ARG A 81 1.72 -11.89 9.65
N VAL A 82 2.77 -11.16 10.05
CA VAL A 82 3.33 -11.27 11.41
C VAL A 82 3.12 -10.00 12.27
N TYR A 83 3.06 -8.80 11.68
CA TYR A 83 3.04 -7.49 12.34
C TYR A 83 2.24 -6.46 11.52
N PRO A 84 1.62 -5.44 12.15
CA PRO A 84 0.97 -4.36 11.41
C PRO A 84 1.99 -3.53 10.62
N PHE A 85 1.54 -2.86 9.55
CA PHE A 85 2.34 -1.82 8.92
C PHE A 85 2.23 -0.55 9.77
N THR A 86 3.37 -0.04 10.26
CA THR A 86 3.39 1.20 11.03
C THR A 86 3.47 2.41 10.12
N TYR A 87 3.28 3.60 10.69
CA TYR A 87 3.51 4.87 10.01
C TYR A 87 4.91 4.94 9.35
N GLU A 88 5.97 4.52 10.05
CA GLU A 88 7.35 4.53 9.55
C GLU A 88 7.54 3.65 8.33
N PHE A 89 6.76 2.57 8.23
CA PHE A 89 6.78 1.71 7.07
C PHE A 89 6.30 2.46 5.83
N PHE A 90 5.14 3.12 5.90
CA PHE A 90 4.61 3.90 4.78
C PHE A 90 5.48 5.11 4.43
N LEU A 91 6.07 5.76 5.45
CA LEU A 91 7.03 6.86 5.24
C LEU A 91 8.25 6.40 4.43
N ARG A 92 8.79 5.21 4.72
CA ARG A 92 9.91 4.65 3.96
C ARG A 92 9.53 4.31 2.53
N ILE A 93 8.34 3.74 2.31
CA ILE A 93 7.83 3.46 0.97
C ILE A 93 7.70 4.76 0.16
N ALA A 94 7.12 5.82 0.73
CA ALA A 94 7.01 7.12 0.07
C ALA A 94 8.37 7.71 -0.32
N ARG A 95 9.38 7.59 0.57
CA ARG A 95 10.75 8.08 0.31
C ARG A 95 11.49 7.26 -0.74
N ALA A 96 11.34 5.95 -0.70
CA ALA A 96 12.02 5.05 -1.62
C ALA A 96 11.39 5.05 -3.03
N PHE A 97 10.08 5.33 -3.11
CA PHE A 97 9.31 5.33 -4.36
C PHE A 97 8.51 6.63 -4.50
N PRO A 98 9.18 7.78 -4.69
CA PRO A 98 8.48 9.06 -4.80
C PRO A 98 7.53 9.12 -5.99
N LEU A 99 7.77 8.31 -7.03
CA LEU A 99 6.96 8.23 -8.26
C LEU A 99 5.92 7.09 -8.24
N ILE A 100 5.65 6.45 -7.09
CA ILE A 100 4.70 5.34 -7.02
C ILE A 100 3.30 5.77 -7.49
N THR A 101 2.75 5.04 -8.47
CA THR A 101 1.43 5.31 -9.05
C THR A 101 0.35 4.35 -8.59
N GLU A 102 0.73 3.15 -8.14
CA GLU A 102 -0.18 2.10 -7.70
C GLU A 102 0.33 1.47 -6.40
N LEU A 103 -0.53 1.38 -5.39
CA LEU A 103 -0.22 0.77 -4.09
C LEU A 103 -1.35 -0.15 -3.65
N THR A 104 -0.99 -1.37 -3.24
CA THR A 104 -1.93 -2.32 -2.67
C THR A 104 -1.47 -2.74 -1.28
N VAL A 105 -2.35 -2.68 -0.30
CA VAL A 105 -2.08 -2.99 1.10
C VAL A 105 -2.93 -4.17 1.52
N LEU A 106 -2.28 -5.26 1.93
CA LEU A 106 -2.96 -6.51 2.31
C LEU A 106 -2.43 -7.04 3.64
N ASN A 107 -3.11 -6.71 4.73
CA ASN A 107 -2.75 -7.24 6.03
C ASN A 107 -3.93 -7.97 6.67
N ASN A 108 -3.82 -9.29 6.84
CA ASN A 108 -4.93 -10.16 7.22
C ASN A 108 -5.06 -10.39 8.73
N ARG A 109 -4.19 -9.82 9.57
CA ARG A 109 -4.33 -10.00 11.02
C ARG A 109 -5.30 -9.00 11.61
N VAL A 110 -5.86 -9.34 12.75
CA VAL A 110 -6.54 -8.41 13.66
C VAL A 110 -5.48 -7.94 14.66
N TYR A 111 -5.22 -6.64 14.68
CA TYR A 111 -4.31 -6.01 15.61
C TYR A 111 -5.10 -5.74 16.87
N ASN A 112 -4.98 -6.64 17.84
CA ASN A 112 -5.40 -6.37 19.20
C ASN A 112 -4.21 -5.68 19.84
N ASN A 113 -4.09 -4.35 19.78
CA ASN A 113 -3.21 -3.70 20.74
C ASN A 113 -3.56 -2.24 21.01
N THR A 114 -3.62 -1.99 22.30
CA THR A 114 -3.84 -0.77 23.07
C THR A 114 -2.60 0.15 23.14
N ASP A 115 -1.57 -0.11 22.33
CA ASP A 115 -0.27 0.55 22.45
C ASP A 115 0.14 1.23 21.15
N GLU A 116 -0.42 2.42 20.86
CA GLU A 116 0.29 3.47 20.11
C GLU A 116 -0.13 4.85 20.65
N ASN A 117 0.17 5.09 21.92
CA ASN A 117 0.21 6.42 22.49
C ASN A 117 1.66 6.94 22.47
N THR A 118 2.27 6.95 21.29
CA THR A 118 3.53 7.68 21.10
C THR A 118 3.16 9.10 20.68
N ASN A 119 3.26 10.04 21.64
CA ASN A 119 3.10 11.49 21.46
C ASN A 119 4.15 12.12 20.50
N GLN A 120 4.68 11.37 19.55
CA GLN A 120 5.57 11.87 18.52
C GLN A 120 4.76 12.56 17.43
N ILE A 121 5.18 13.78 17.09
CA ILE A 121 4.66 14.52 15.95
C ILE A 121 5.02 13.72 14.69
N LYS A 122 4.05 12.96 14.17
CA LYS A 122 4.18 12.26 12.89
C LYS A 122 4.10 13.32 11.77
N SER A 123 5.10 13.34 10.88
CA SER A 123 5.00 14.14 9.64
C SER A 123 3.98 13.50 8.70
N ILE A 124 3.44 14.27 7.75
CA ILE A 124 2.52 13.72 6.75
C ILE A 124 3.32 12.83 5.79
N VAL A 125 2.82 11.62 5.49
CA VAL A 125 3.39 10.78 4.43
C VAL A 125 2.88 11.28 3.08
N GLU A 126 3.75 11.54 2.11
CA GLU A 126 3.35 12.14 0.84
C GLU A 126 3.45 11.13 -0.31
N PHE A 127 2.35 10.91 -1.02
CA PHE A 127 2.27 10.09 -2.22
C PHE A 127 1.73 10.91 -3.40
N HIS A 128 2.55 11.84 -3.91
CA HIS A 128 2.15 12.80 -4.95
C HIS A 128 1.66 12.16 -6.25
N HIS A 129 2.21 11.00 -6.61
CA HIS A 129 1.94 10.34 -7.89
C HIS A 129 0.96 9.17 -7.77
N LEU A 130 0.49 8.84 -6.56
CA LEU A 130 -0.35 7.67 -6.33
C LEU A 130 -1.76 7.92 -6.88
N THR A 131 -2.13 7.12 -7.88
CA THR A 131 -3.42 7.19 -8.59
C THR A 131 -4.31 5.99 -8.31
N PHE A 132 -3.73 4.86 -7.90
CA PHE A 132 -4.45 3.63 -7.61
C PHE A 132 -4.10 3.12 -6.21
N LEU A 133 -5.09 3.06 -5.33
CA LEU A 133 -4.95 2.51 -3.98
C LEU A 133 -5.93 1.37 -3.77
N THR A 134 -5.41 0.24 -3.34
CA THR A 134 -6.24 -0.89 -2.91
C THR A 134 -5.89 -1.25 -1.47
N ILE A 135 -6.88 -1.22 -0.58
CA ILE A 135 -6.73 -1.61 0.82
C ILE A 135 -7.66 -2.81 1.04
N HIS A 136 -7.06 -3.96 1.27
CA HIS A 136 -7.80 -5.18 1.61
C HIS A 136 -7.80 -5.43 3.12
N PHE A 137 -8.85 -6.11 3.59
CA PHE A 137 -9.08 -6.60 4.96
C PHE A 137 -9.57 -5.55 5.98
N GLN A 138 -9.98 -6.04 7.15
CA GLN A 138 -10.93 -5.41 8.08
C GLN A 138 -10.34 -4.38 9.06
N GLN A 139 -9.11 -3.88 8.85
CA GLN A 139 -8.57 -2.88 9.76
C GLN A 139 -8.79 -1.46 9.24
N ASP A 140 -9.50 -0.70 10.06
CA ASP A 140 -9.67 0.74 9.97
C ASP A 140 -8.33 1.48 10.04
N ILE A 141 -7.31 1.00 10.77
CA ILE A 141 -6.04 1.72 10.93
C ILE A 141 -5.33 2.04 9.60
N TYR A 142 -5.37 1.14 8.61
CA TYR A 142 -4.76 1.41 7.30
C TYR A 142 -5.60 2.38 6.49
N VAL A 143 -6.91 2.24 6.57
CA VAL A 143 -7.85 3.16 5.94
C VAL A 143 -7.67 4.56 6.54
N GLU A 144 -7.51 4.67 7.85
CA GLU A 144 -7.22 5.91 8.55
C GLU A 144 -5.85 6.48 8.17
N GLN A 145 -4.82 5.64 8.06
CA GLN A 145 -3.50 6.06 7.60
C GLN A 145 -3.59 6.73 6.23
N PHE A 146 -4.29 6.14 5.25
CA PHE A 146 -4.32 6.67 3.88
C PHE A 146 -5.38 7.73 3.63
N LEU A 147 -6.58 7.59 4.20
CA LEU A 147 -7.69 8.50 3.87
C LEU A 147 -7.67 9.77 4.70
N VAL A 148 -7.16 9.75 5.94
CA VAL A 148 -7.06 10.97 6.74
C VAL A 148 -5.89 11.82 6.25
N ASN A 149 -6.20 13.03 5.79
CA ASN A 149 -5.23 13.93 5.16
C ASN A 149 -4.12 14.44 6.10
N THR A 150 -4.30 14.33 7.42
CA THR A 150 -3.25 14.64 8.41
C THR A 150 -2.24 13.50 8.57
N ASN A 151 -2.55 12.30 8.08
CA ASN A 151 -1.67 11.13 8.15
C ASN A 151 -0.92 10.94 6.83
N THR A 152 -1.65 11.05 5.72
CA THR A 152 -1.09 10.87 4.37
C THR A 152 -1.70 11.90 3.41
N TYR A 153 -0.87 12.44 2.53
CA TYR A 153 -1.29 13.32 1.44
C TYR A 153 -1.28 12.55 0.11
N ILE A 154 -2.46 12.40 -0.51
CA ILE A 154 -2.65 11.63 -1.76
C ILE A 154 -3.50 12.46 -2.74
N PRO A 155 -2.95 13.52 -3.32
CA PRO A 155 -3.74 14.52 -4.06
C PRO A 155 -4.30 14.01 -5.38
N ASN A 156 -3.84 12.85 -5.88
CA ASN A 156 -4.14 12.36 -7.23
C ASN A 156 -4.79 10.97 -7.23
N LEU A 157 -5.43 10.58 -6.12
CA LEU A 157 -6.10 9.29 -6.04
C LEU A 157 -7.34 9.25 -6.95
N ILE A 158 -7.30 8.39 -7.98
CA ILE A 158 -8.37 8.22 -8.98
C ILE A 158 -9.13 6.91 -8.73
N ASN A 159 -8.40 5.84 -8.42
CA ASN A 159 -8.95 4.50 -8.20
C ASN A 159 -8.79 4.10 -6.74
N LEU A 160 -9.90 3.83 -6.06
CA LEU A 160 -9.90 3.32 -4.69
C LEU A 160 -10.64 1.98 -4.63
N THR A 161 -9.97 0.95 -4.13
CA THR A 161 -10.60 -0.33 -3.78
C THR A 161 -10.49 -0.57 -2.29
N ILE A 162 -11.62 -0.73 -1.59
CA ILE A 162 -11.68 -0.73 -0.11
C ILE A 162 -12.89 -1.52 0.41
N SER A 163 -12.92 -1.91 1.70
CA SER A 163 -14.15 -2.38 2.36
C SER A 163 -15.10 -1.20 2.65
N TYR A 164 -16.40 -1.36 2.36
CA TYR A 164 -17.39 -0.32 2.71
C TYR A 164 -17.41 -0.06 4.22
N ASP A 165 -17.38 -1.12 5.03
CA ASP A 165 -17.48 -1.01 6.49
C ASP A 165 -16.31 -0.20 7.07
N ASN A 166 -15.08 -0.48 6.63
CA ASN A 166 -13.92 0.29 7.10
C ASN A 166 -13.99 1.75 6.64
N LEU A 167 -14.45 1.97 5.40
CA LEU A 167 -14.61 3.32 4.87
C LEU A 167 -15.65 4.09 5.69
N ALA A 168 -16.81 3.50 5.97
CA ALA A 168 -17.84 4.08 6.82
C ALA A 168 -17.31 4.36 8.24
N THR A 169 -16.57 3.42 8.85
CA THR A 169 -15.95 3.62 10.17
C THR A 169 -14.98 4.81 10.18
N VAL A 170 -13.98 4.83 9.28
CA VAL A 170 -12.95 5.88 9.28
C VAL A 170 -13.52 7.25 8.91
N THR A 171 -14.50 7.29 8.01
CA THR A 171 -15.18 8.54 7.63
C THR A 171 -16.26 8.95 8.63
N ASN A 172 -16.47 8.19 9.72
CA ASN A 172 -17.56 8.39 10.66
C ASN A 172 -18.92 8.52 9.95
N ASN A 173 -19.29 7.49 9.17
CA ASN A 173 -20.43 7.47 8.26
C ASN A 173 -20.45 8.71 7.34
N PHE A 174 -19.31 9.02 6.71
CA PHE A 174 -19.16 10.13 5.77
C PHE A 174 -19.41 11.52 6.38
N THR A 175 -19.17 11.70 7.68
CA THR A 175 -19.23 13.02 8.35
C THR A 175 -17.84 13.61 8.63
N ARG A 176 -16.77 12.81 8.62
CA ARG A 176 -15.40 13.24 8.95
C ARG A 176 -14.71 13.95 7.79
N HIS A 177 -14.68 15.28 7.85
CA HIS A 177 -14.11 16.16 6.81
C HIS A 177 -12.64 15.90 6.46
N SER A 178 -11.82 15.45 7.41
CA SER A 178 -10.38 15.21 7.19
C SER A 178 -10.10 14.11 6.16
N THR A 179 -11.11 13.31 5.80
CA THR A 179 -10.98 12.26 4.78
C THR A 179 -11.33 12.72 3.37
N ARG A 180 -12.05 13.84 3.23
CA ARG A 180 -12.59 14.31 1.94
C ARG A 180 -11.50 14.67 0.95
N HIS A 181 -10.40 15.25 1.43
CA HIS A 181 -9.35 15.74 0.54
C HIS A 181 -8.77 14.61 -0.33
N ASN A 182 -8.35 13.51 0.29
CA ASN A 182 -7.77 12.37 -0.41
C ASN A 182 -8.81 11.57 -1.23
N CYS A 183 -10.10 11.71 -0.93
CA CYS A 183 -11.18 11.04 -1.68
C CYS A 183 -11.73 11.88 -2.84
N SER A 184 -11.48 13.18 -2.86
CA SER A 184 -12.19 14.15 -3.71
C SER A 184 -12.04 13.92 -5.22
N LYS A 185 -10.95 13.28 -5.66
CA LYS A 185 -10.67 12.98 -7.07
C LYS A 185 -10.95 11.52 -7.47
N VAL A 186 -11.50 10.71 -6.56
CA VAL A 186 -11.78 9.30 -6.85
C VAL A 186 -12.92 9.21 -7.86
N GLU A 187 -12.61 8.67 -9.04
CA GLU A 187 -13.54 8.43 -10.15
C GLU A 187 -14.02 6.97 -10.17
N ILE A 188 -13.22 6.05 -9.63
CA ILE A 188 -13.52 4.62 -9.61
C ILE A 188 -13.39 4.13 -8.18
N LEU A 189 -14.53 3.85 -7.56
CA LEU A 189 -14.63 3.27 -6.23
C LEU A 189 -15.16 1.84 -6.32
N LYS A 190 -14.37 0.87 -5.84
CA LYS A 190 -14.73 -0.54 -5.80
C LYS A 190 -14.78 -1.03 -4.37
N PHE A 191 -15.85 -1.75 -4.02
CA PHE A 191 -15.95 -2.37 -2.70
C PHE A 191 -15.47 -3.81 -2.74
N THR A 192 -14.62 -4.18 -1.77
CA THR A 192 -14.10 -5.55 -1.62
C THR A 192 -15.11 -6.50 -0.98
N THR A 193 -16.08 -5.95 -0.24
CA THR A 193 -17.19 -6.65 0.40
C THR A 193 -18.53 -6.16 -0.16
N CYS A 194 -19.58 -6.98 -0.01
CA CYS A 194 -20.88 -6.85 -0.70
C CYS A 194 -21.35 -5.39 -0.83
N PRO A 195 -21.67 -4.89 -2.04
CA PRO A 195 -22.02 -3.50 -2.22
C PRO A 195 -23.37 -3.20 -1.59
N ILE A 196 -23.40 -2.19 -0.72
CA ILE A 196 -24.66 -1.54 -0.33
C ILE A 196 -25.17 -0.78 -1.55
N THR A 197 -26.43 -0.99 -1.92
CA THR A 197 -27.05 -0.39 -3.11
C THR A 197 -27.46 1.07 -2.91
N VAL A 198 -27.45 1.58 -1.67
CA VAL A 198 -27.87 2.94 -1.33
C VAL A 198 -26.86 3.60 -0.39
N HIS A 199 -26.31 4.73 -0.83
CA HIS A 199 -25.37 5.54 -0.03
C HIS A 199 -26.06 6.77 0.57
N PRO A 200 -25.65 7.21 1.78
CA PRO A 200 -26.14 8.46 2.36
C PRO A 200 -25.72 9.67 1.50
N LYS A 201 -26.41 10.81 1.61
CA LYS A 201 -26.11 11.99 0.77
C LYS A 201 -24.67 12.49 0.98
N GLU A 202 -24.18 12.36 2.20
CA GLU A 202 -22.86 12.76 2.65
C GLU A 202 -21.73 11.94 2.00
N PHE A 203 -22.05 10.75 1.49
CA PHE A 203 -21.13 9.91 0.71
C PHE A 203 -20.59 10.67 -0.50
N TYR A 204 -21.47 11.32 -1.26
CA TYR A 204 -21.09 12.03 -2.48
C TYR A 204 -20.29 13.31 -2.19
N LEU A 205 -20.34 13.82 -0.96
CA LEU A 205 -19.44 14.91 -0.52
C LEU A 205 -17.99 14.45 -0.36
N HIS A 206 -17.75 13.14 -0.17
CA HIS A 206 -16.40 12.56 -0.14
C HIS A 206 -15.94 12.17 -1.54
N PHE A 207 -16.87 11.79 -2.40
CA PHE A 207 -16.60 11.26 -3.73
C PHE A 207 -17.37 12.01 -4.83
N PRO A 208 -17.13 13.33 -5.00
CA PRO A 208 -17.90 14.17 -5.93
C PRO A 208 -17.71 13.75 -7.40
N CYS A 209 -16.58 13.11 -7.74
CA CYS A 209 -16.30 12.64 -9.09
C CYS A 209 -17.06 11.36 -9.48
N LEU A 210 -17.67 10.63 -8.53
CA LEU A 210 -18.44 9.42 -8.84
C LEU A 210 -19.80 9.73 -9.51
N GLU A 211 -20.35 10.91 -9.29
CA GLU A 211 -21.66 11.30 -9.85
C GLU A 211 -21.63 11.55 -11.37
N LEU A 212 -20.44 11.72 -11.96
CA LEU A 212 -20.27 12.03 -13.38
C LEU A 212 -20.36 10.82 -14.33
N ILE A 213 -20.59 9.60 -13.81
CA ILE A 213 -20.65 8.34 -14.60
C ILE A 213 -22.09 7.80 -14.72
N ARG A 214 -23.12 8.61 -14.43
CA ARG A 214 -24.53 8.24 -14.65
C ARG A 214 -25.06 8.65 -16.00
#